data_AF-A0A4Q4QDK2-F1
#
_entry.id   AF-A0A4Q4QDK2-F1
#
_cell.length_a   1.000
_cell.length_b   1.000
_cell.length_c   1.000
_cell.angle_alpha   90.00
_cell.angle_beta   90.00
_cell.angle_gamma   90.00
#
_symmetry.space_group_name_H-M   'P 1'
#
loop_
_entity.id
_entity.type
_entity.pdbx_description
1 polymer ?
#
loop_
_entity_poly.entity_id
_entity_poly.type
_entity_poly.pdbx_seq_one_letter_code
_entity_poly.pdbx_strand_id
1 'polypeptide(L)'
;MFFSLLNLLICSQVALGSIHRRVAPIPPAQDPFYQPPAGYENAVPGAILRSRPAPAKLQALSLVSVNIKQVTQLLYRTTNALGQPKVTVSTVMVPENASYDKVIS
;
A
#
# COMPACT_ATOMS: atom_id res chain seq x y z
N MET A 1 39.41 21.60 -45.17
CA MET A 1 39.21 22.08 -43.78
C MET A 1 38.20 21.16 -43.12
N PHE A 2 38.70 20.19 -42.36
CA PHE A 2 37.92 19.09 -41.78
C PHE A 2 37.29 19.53 -40.46
N PHE A 3 35.99 19.27 -40.31
CA PHE A 3 35.22 19.36 -39.07
C PHE A 3 35.81 18.44 -37.99
N SER A 4 35.88 18.89 -36.74
CA SER A 4 35.63 18.09 -35.52
C SER A 4 36.29 18.75 -34.30
N LEU A 5 35.51 19.06 -33.27
CA LEU A 5 35.84 18.74 -31.87
C LEU A 5 34.58 19.01 -31.04
N LEU A 6 33.73 17.99 -31.08
CA LEU A 6 32.53 17.79 -30.31
C LEU A 6 32.89 17.62 -28.82
N ASN A 7 32.22 18.40 -27.96
CA ASN A 7 32.34 18.42 -26.50
C ASN A 7 32.40 17.00 -25.88
N LEU A 8 33.48 16.70 -25.15
CA LEU A 8 33.65 15.45 -24.43
C LEU A 8 33.37 15.65 -22.93
N LEU A 9 32.54 14.75 -22.39
CA LEU A 9 32.40 14.36 -20.98
C LEU A 9 31.50 15.22 -20.05
N ILE A 10 30.18 15.07 -20.22
CA ILE A 10 29.25 15.01 -19.08
C ILE A 10 28.62 13.63 -19.10
N CYS A 11 29.17 12.66 -18.36
CA CYS A 11 28.39 11.47 -17.98
C CYS A 11 29.02 10.74 -16.81
N SER A 12 28.67 11.17 -15.60
CA SER A 12 28.64 10.30 -14.44
C SER A 12 27.49 10.75 -13.54
N GLN A 13 26.26 10.62 -14.06
CA GLN A 13 25.12 10.56 -13.16
C GLN A 13 25.27 9.27 -12.36
N VAL A 14 25.71 9.43 -11.12
CA VAL A 14 25.59 8.43 -10.07
C VAL A 14 24.14 8.00 -10.06
N ALA A 15 23.88 6.79 -10.56
CA ALA A 15 22.64 6.09 -10.30
C ALA A 15 22.60 5.85 -8.79
N LEU A 16 22.06 6.81 -8.05
CA LEU A 16 21.55 6.63 -6.70
C LEU A 16 20.36 5.69 -6.81
N GLY A 17 20.65 4.41 -7.02
CA GLY A 17 19.70 3.34 -6.77
C GLY A 17 19.16 3.60 -5.37
N SER A 18 17.86 3.83 -5.27
CA SER A 18 17.21 4.13 -4.01
C SER A 18 17.52 2.98 -3.05
N ILE A 19 18.46 3.19 -2.13
CA ILE A 19 18.62 2.31 -0.98
C ILE A 19 17.31 2.46 -0.21
N HIS A 20 16.38 1.54 -0.44
CA HIS A 20 15.17 1.42 0.34
C HIS A 20 15.60 1.08 1.76
N ARG A 21 15.85 2.12 2.56
CA ARG A 21 16.04 1.99 4.01
C ARG A 21 14.84 1.19 4.50
N ARG A 22 15.07 0.00 5.06
CA ARG A 22 14.02 -0.80 5.70
C ARG A 22 13.56 -0.04 6.95
N VAL A 23 12.72 0.97 6.76
CA VAL A 23 12.06 1.69 7.84
C VAL A 23 11.07 0.71 8.46
N ALA A 24 11.21 0.47 9.76
CA ALA A 24 10.22 -0.31 10.49
C ALA A 24 8.84 0.36 10.30
N PRO A 25 7.76 -0.41 10.09
CA PRO A 25 6.44 0.20 9.94
C PRO A 25 6.10 1.03 11.19
N ILE A 26 5.51 2.19 10.97
CA ILE A 26 4.99 3.05 12.05
C ILE A 26 3.97 2.21 12.85
N PRO A 27 4.04 2.17 14.18
CA PRO A 27 3.04 1.46 14.99
C PRO A 27 1.63 1.96 14.67
N PRO A 28 0.60 1.09 14.65
CA PRO A 28 -0.77 1.51 14.32
C PRO A 28 -1.28 2.68 15.17
N ALA A 29 -0.91 2.74 16.45
CA ALA A 29 -1.29 3.82 17.36
C ALA A 29 -0.74 5.21 16.94
N GLN A 30 0.32 5.25 16.14
CA GLN A 30 0.99 6.48 15.68
C GLN A 30 0.76 6.74 14.19
N ASP A 31 0.02 5.88 13.50
CA ASP A 31 -0.17 5.93 12.05
C ASP A 31 -1.52 6.60 11.71
N PRO A 32 -1.53 7.78 11.06
CA PRO A 32 -2.74 8.51 10.71
C PRO A 32 -3.73 7.72 9.84
N PHE A 33 -3.28 6.66 9.15
CA PHE A 33 -4.16 5.78 8.38
C PHE A 33 -5.21 5.07 9.25
N TYR A 34 -4.94 4.85 10.53
CA TYR A 34 -5.88 4.23 11.47
C TYR A 34 -6.88 5.22 12.08
N GLN A 35 -6.72 6.54 11.85
CA GLN A 35 -7.59 7.58 12.41
C GLN A 35 -8.83 7.82 11.55
N PRO A 36 -10.06 7.52 11.98
CA PRO A 36 -11.24 7.68 11.14
C PRO A 36 -11.37 9.11 10.58
N PRO A 37 -11.77 9.28 9.30
CA PRO A 37 -12.07 10.60 8.76
C PRO A 37 -13.31 11.19 9.45
N ALA A 38 -13.43 12.51 9.47
CA ALA A 38 -14.61 13.18 10.01
C ALA A 38 -15.89 12.72 9.30
N GLY A 39 -16.93 12.40 10.08
CA GLY A 39 -18.23 11.98 9.56
C GLY A 39 -18.30 10.52 9.09
N TYR A 40 -17.29 9.69 9.36
CA TYR A 40 -17.31 8.26 9.02
C TYR A 40 -18.50 7.51 9.61
N GLU A 41 -19.06 8.01 10.71
CA GLU A 41 -20.20 7.44 11.41
C GLU A 41 -21.44 7.36 10.52
N ASN A 42 -21.58 8.31 9.58
CA ASN A 42 -22.68 8.42 8.63
C ASN A 42 -22.53 7.49 7.43
N ALA A 43 -21.34 6.92 7.19
CA ALA A 43 -21.15 5.94 6.13
C ALA A 43 -21.86 4.63 6.46
N VAL A 44 -22.21 3.85 5.44
CA VAL A 44 -22.84 2.53 5.62
C VAL A 44 -21.82 1.48 6.08
N PRO A 45 -22.22 0.45 6.87
CA PRO A 45 -21.34 -0.68 7.17
C PRO A 45 -20.77 -1.30 5.89
N GLY A 46 -19.46 -1.56 5.88
CA GLY A 46 -18.72 -2.06 4.72
C GLY A 46 -18.12 -0.98 3.82
N ALA A 47 -18.49 0.30 3.98
CA ALA A 47 -17.93 1.38 3.17
C ALA A 47 -16.40 1.49 3.37
N ILE A 48 -15.65 1.47 2.27
CA ILE A 48 -14.21 1.73 2.26
C ILE A 48 -14.01 3.25 2.44
N LEU A 49 -13.28 3.62 3.49
CA LEU A 49 -13.01 5.02 3.83
C LEU A 49 -11.65 5.47 3.31
N ARG A 50 -10.64 4.60 3.35
CA ARG A 50 -9.30 4.83 2.79
C ARG A 50 -8.66 3.52 2.33
N SER A 51 -7.78 3.62 1.35
CA SER A 51 -6.98 2.49 0.84
C SER A 51 -5.51 2.89 0.70
N ARG A 52 -4.59 1.98 0.99
CA ARG A 52 -3.16 2.15 0.70
C ARG A 52 -2.47 0.82 0.40
N PRO A 53 -1.33 0.82 -0.31
CA PRO A 53 -0.44 -0.34 -0.35
C PRO A 53 -0.06 -0.76 1.08
N ALA A 54 -0.01 -2.06 1.34
CA ALA A 54 0.40 -2.54 2.66
C ALA A 54 1.89 -2.21 2.91
N PRO A 55 2.33 -2.06 4.18
CA PRO A 55 3.74 -1.85 4.51
C PRO A 55 4.67 -2.91 3.89
N ALA A 56 5.90 -2.51 3.55
CA ALA A 56 6.85 -3.33 2.78
C ALA A 56 7.08 -4.75 3.35
N LYS A 57 7.00 -4.94 4.67
CA LYS A 57 7.10 -6.27 5.30
C LYS A 57 5.96 -7.22 4.91
N LEU A 58 4.75 -6.69 4.71
CA LEU A 58 3.60 -7.47 4.24
C LEU A 58 3.64 -7.68 2.73
N GLN A 59 4.19 -6.71 1.98
CA GLN A 59 4.47 -6.89 0.55
C GLN A 59 5.58 -7.92 0.30
N ALA A 60 6.50 -8.13 1.24
CA ALA A 60 7.53 -9.16 1.14
C ALA A 60 6.95 -10.59 1.12
N LEU A 61 5.67 -10.80 1.47
CA LEU A 61 4.98 -12.07 1.22
C LEU A 61 4.89 -12.40 -0.28
N SER A 62 4.89 -11.38 -1.16
CA SER A 62 5.00 -11.55 -2.61
C SER A 62 6.41 -11.97 -3.08
N LEU A 63 7.42 -11.94 -2.20
CA LEU A 63 8.80 -12.40 -2.52
C LEU A 63 9.04 -13.87 -2.17
N VAL A 64 8.17 -14.44 -1.33
CA VAL A 64 8.02 -15.91 -1.24
C VAL A 64 7.23 -16.34 -2.49
N SER A 65 7.32 -17.60 -2.93
CA SER A 65 6.66 -18.15 -4.13
C SER A 65 5.10 -18.16 -4.07
N VAL A 66 4.51 -17.10 -3.54
CA VAL A 66 3.08 -16.86 -3.43
C VAL A 66 2.74 -15.90 -4.56
N ASN A 67 1.93 -16.36 -5.52
CA ASN A 67 1.55 -15.61 -6.72
C ASN A 67 0.61 -14.42 -6.39
N ILE A 68 1.10 -13.43 -5.65
CA ILE A 68 0.35 -12.27 -5.15
C ILE A 68 0.73 -11.02 -5.94
N LYS A 69 -0.24 -10.50 -6.69
CA LYS A 69 -0.16 -9.28 -7.49
C LYS A 69 -0.21 -8.01 -6.66
N GLN A 70 -1.05 -7.99 -5.63
CA GLN A 70 -1.32 -6.79 -4.85
C GLN A 70 -1.66 -7.10 -3.40
N VAL A 71 -1.11 -6.30 -2.48
CA VAL A 71 -1.46 -6.33 -1.06
C VAL A 71 -1.87 -4.91 -0.64
N THR A 72 -3.12 -4.75 -0.24
CA THR A 72 -3.73 -3.43 0.06
C THR A 72 -4.36 -3.44 1.44
N GLN A 73 -4.11 -2.39 2.22
CA GLN A 73 -4.85 -2.13 3.45
C GLN A 73 -6.06 -1.26 3.14
N LEU A 74 -7.22 -1.65 3.67
CA LEU A 74 -8.48 -0.93 3.57
C LEU A 74 -8.95 -0.55 4.97
N LEU A 75 -9.07 0.75 5.23
CA LEU A 75 -9.81 1.25 6.39
C LEU A 75 -11.28 1.30 6.00
N TYR A 76 -12.14 0.59 6.72
CA TYR A 76 -13.56 0.52 6.40
C TYR A 76 -14.44 0.74 7.64
N ARG A 77 -15.65 1.21 7.38
CA ARG A 77 -16.68 1.43 8.40
C ARG A 77 -17.33 0.09 8.78
N THR A 78 -17.41 -0.20 10.06
CA THR A 78 -18.04 -1.40 10.64
C THR A 78 -18.93 -1.03 11.84
N THR A 79 -19.48 -2.04 12.50
CA THR A 79 -20.30 -1.91 13.71
C THR A 79 -19.65 -2.71 14.84
N ASN A 80 -19.49 -2.12 16.03
CA ASN A 80 -18.94 -2.82 17.19
C ASN A 80 -19.99 -3.70 17.90
N ALA A 81 -19.60 -4.41 18.95
CA ALA A 81 -20.49 -5.29 19.71
C ALA A 81 -21.68 -4.56 20.40
N LEU A 82 -21.60 -3.24 20.55
CA LEU A 82 -22.66 -2.40 21.12
C LEU A 82 -23.56 -1.76 20.04
N GLY A 83 -23.40 -2.12 18.77
CA GLY A 83 -24.20 -1.55 17.68
C GLY A 83 -23.74 -0.16 17.21
N GLN A 84 -22.60 0.34 17.69
CA GLN A 84 -22.12 1.69 17.38
C GLN A 84 -21.19 1.70 16.15
N PRO A 85 -21.18 2.79 15.36
CA PRO A 85 -20.22 2.95 14.26
C PRO A 85 -18.77 2.85 14.74
N LYS A 86 -17.95 2.12 14.01
CA LYS A 86 -16.51 1.97 14.28
C LYS A 86 -15.75 1.84 12.96
N VAL A 87 -14.44 2.06 12.97
CA VAL A 87 -13.55 1.70 11.86
C VAL A 87 -12.63 0.56 12.25
N THR A 88 -12.26 -0.25 11.26
CA THR A 88 -11.16 -1.21 11.39
C THR A 88 -10.42 -1.32 10.04
N VAL A 89 -9.27 -1.99 10.05
CA VAL A 89 -8.43 -2.18 8.86
C VAL A 89 -8.43 -3.65 8.47
N SER A 90 -8.67 -3.92 7.19
CA SER A 90 -8.44 -5.24 6.58
C SER A 90 -7.27 -5.19 5.61
N THR A 91 -6.58 -6.32 5.43
CA THR A 91 -5.55 -6.47 4.40
C THR A 91 -6.09 -7.41 3.33
N VAL A 92 -6.24 -6.89 2.11
CA VAL A 92 -6.69 -7.64 0.94
C VAL A 92 -5.49 -8.04 0.10
N MET A 93 -5.39 -9.33 -0.22
CA MET A 93 -4.37 -9.89 -1.10
C MET A 93 -5.03 -10.37 -2.38
N VAL A 94 -4.54 -9.89 -3.52
CA VAL A 94 -5.04 -10.26 -4.85
C VAL A 94 -4.00 -11.12 -5.55
N PRO A 95 -4.33 -12.38 -5.92
CA PRO A 95 -3.45 -13.23 -6.71
C PRO A 95 -3.23 -12.70 -8.15
N GLU A 96 -2.16 -13.12 -8.83
CA GLU A 96 -1.87 -12.75 -10.23
C GLU A 96 -3.00 -13.13 -11.21
N ASN A 97 -3.62 -14.30 -11.00
CA ASN A 97 -4.72 -14.82 -11.83
C ASN A 97 -6.05 -14.83 -11.07
N ALA A 98 -6.33 -13.77 -10.32
CA ALA A 98 -7.54 -13.69 -9.49
C ALA A 98 -8.83 -13.65 -10.33
N SER A 99 -9.82 -14.45 -9.92
CA SER A 99 -11.22 -14.26 -10.32
C SER A 99 -11.84 -13.25 -9.36
N TYR A 100 -12.15 -12.04 -9.84
CA TYR A 100 -12.60 -10.93 -8.99
C TYR A 100 -14.05 -11.07 -8.46
N ASP A 101 -14.76 -12.11 -8.91
CA ASP A 101 -16.07 -12.55 -8.41
C ASP A 101 -15.97 -13.59 -7.28
N LYS A 102 -14.75 -14.00 -6.89
CA LYS A 102 -14.52 -14.99 -5.82
C LYS A 102 -13.72 -14.40 -4.68
N VAL A 103 -14.15 -14.73 -3.46
CA VAL A 103 -13.42 -14.47 -2.22
C VAL A 103 -13.25 -15.80 -1.48
N ILE A 104 -12.15 -15.93 -0.72
CA ILE A 104 -11.93 -17.11 0.12
C ILE A 104 -12.75 -16.92 1.40
N SER A 105 -13.60 -17.89 1.73
CA SER A 105 -14.44 -17.94 2.94
C SER A 105 -14.02 -19.06 3.87
#